data_AF-A0A976H4U1-F1
#
_entry.id   AF-A0A976H4U1-F1
#
_cell.length_a   1.000
_cell.length_b   1.000
_cell.length_c   1.000
_cell.angle_alpha   90.00
_cell.angle_beta   90.00
_cell.angle_gamma   90.00
#
_symmetry.space_group_name_H-M   'P 1'
#
loop_
_entity.id
_entity.type
_entity.pdbx_description
1 polymer ?
#
loop_
_entity_poly.entity_id
_entity_poly.type
_entity_poly.pdbx_seq_one_letter_code
_entity_poly.pdbx_strand_id
1 'polypeptide(L)'
;MPDLAYYPNRDSLSYIPLYGLEGAENFLRTTLRYPGFCTGWSALVKAGLTRDDVEIDTDGLSVSAFFQNAFSAAGLALDNPSLQEQMLYLGWENPALINRGKMPAAIVLQQILEDRWQLSPTDKDMVVMVHEIEYVLAGKKYLTTSQLVVKGEDALHTAMAKTVGLPLGIAARLQIEGKWQLKGLHIPVLPDIYTPVLAALEQEGIQFVESTKAI
;
A
#
# COMPACT_ATOMS: atom_id res chain seq x y z
N MET A 1 17.92 1.44 -3.73
CA MET A 1 16.52 1.76 -3.38
C MET A 1 16.55 2.84 -2.32
N PRO A 2 15.54 3.72 -2.22
CA PRO A 2 15.42 4.62 -1.09
C PRO A 2 15.29 3.83 0.21
N ASP A 3 15.60 4.45 1.35
CA ASP A 3 15.30 3.87 2.65
C ASP A 3 13.79 3.73 2.83
N LEU A 4 13.33 2.50 3.05
CA LEU A 4 11.92 2.17 3.24
C LEU A 4 11.72 1.60 4.64
N ALA A 5 10.56 1.91 5.21
CA ALA A 5 10.02 1.25 6.39
C ALA A 5 8.92 0.27 5.97
N TYR A 6 8.60 -0.67 6.85
CA TYR A 6 7.51 -1.61 6.61
C TYR A 6 6.79 -1.96 7.90
N TYR A 7 5.53 -2.39 7.75
CA TYR A 7 4.75 -3.00 8.82
C TYR A 7 4.00 -4.23 8.30
N PRO A 8 3.67 -5.21 9.16
CA PRO A 8 2.91 -6.40 8.76
C PRO A 8 1.55 -6.05 8.15
N ASN A 9 1.14 -6.75 7.11
CA ASN A 9 -0.10 -6.49 6.39
C ASN A 9 -1.12 -7.61 6.56
N ARG A 10 -2.17 -7.35 7.37
CA ARG A 10 -3.25 -8.29 7.70
C ARG A 10 -2.71 -9.63 8.21
N ASP A 11 -3.47 -10.71 8.00
CA ASP A 11 -3.02 -12.07 8.27
C ASP A 11 -2.14 -12.61 7.13
N SER A 12 -0.99 -13.16 7.50
CA SER A 12 -0.06 -13.83 6.58
C SER A 12 -0.11 -15.36 6.74
N LEU A 13 -0.67 -15.90 7.82
CA LEU A 13 -0.59 -17.32 8.15
C LEU A 13 -1.39 -18.18 7.16
N SER A 14 -2.52 -17.67 6.68
CA SER A 14 -3.34 -18.32 5.65
C SER A 14 -2.59 -18.61 4.33
N TYR A 15 -1.46 -17.96 4.08
CA TYR A 15 -0.66 -18.16 2.87
C TYR A 15 0.31 -19.34 2.96
N ILE A 16 0.64 -19.79 4.17
CA ILE A 16 1.52 -20.95 4.39
C ILE A 16 0.96 -22.21 3.69
N PRO A 17 -0.27 -22.67 3.98
CA PRO A 17 -0.84 -23.83 3.30
C PRO A 17 -1.20 -23.52 1.83
N LEU A 18 -1.49 -22.27 1.50
CA LEU A 18 -1.81 -21.87 0.12
C LEU A 18 -0.62 -22.05 -0.83
N TYR A 19 0.59 -21.78 -0.34
CA TYR A 19 1.83 -21.88 -1.10
C TYR A 19 2.61 -23.18 -0.85
N GLY A 20 2.09 -24.09 -0.01
CA GLY A 20 2.77 -25.34 0.35
C GLY A 20 4.07 -25.10 1.12
N LEU A 21 4.06 -24.14 2.06
CA LEU A 21 5.22 -23.68 2.82
C LEU A 21 5.13 -24.08 4.30
N GLU A 22 4.52 -25.22 4.64
CA GLU A 22 4.30 -25.66 6.02
C GLU A 22 5.60 -25.84 6.83
N GLY A 23 6.73 -26.03 6.15
CA GLY A 23 8.06 -26.09 6.78
C GLY A 23 8.72 -24.73 7.02
N ALA A 24 8.10 -23.61 6.63
CA ALA A 24 8.66 -22.28 6.83
C ALA A 24 8.60 -21.87 8.30
N GLU A 25 9.74 -21.52 8.89
CA GLU A 25 9.82 -21.03 10.27
C GLU A 25 9.28 -19.59 10.38
N ASN A 26 9.52 -18.78 9.35
CA ASN A 26 9.10 -17.39 9.29
C ASN A 26 8.30 -17.15 8.00
N PHE A 27 7.12 -16.55 8.12
CA PHE A 27 6.34 -16.10 6.97
C PHE A 27 5.72 -14.74 7.27
N LEU A 28 6.11 -13.73 6.50
CA LEU A 28 5.69 -12.34 6.73
C LEU A 28 5.31 -11.67 5.41
N ARG A 29 4.11 -11.10 5.36
CA ARG A 29 3.73 -10.13 4.33
C ARG A 29 3.67 -8.74 4.94
N THR A 30 4.31 -7.78 4.29
CA THR A 30 4.37 -6.39 4.76
C THR A 30 3.84 -5.42 3.73
N THR A 31 3.71 -4.17 4.16
CA THR A 31 3.47 -3.03 3.28
C THR A 31 4.63 -2.05 3.42
N LEU A 32 5.24 -1.68 2.30
CA LEU A 32 6.35 -0.74 2.24
C LEU A 32 5.84 0.71 2.24
N ARG A 33 6.56 1.58 2.96
CA ARG A 33 6.33 3.02 3.03
C ARG A 33 7.64 3.77 3.17
N TYR A 34 7.65 5.06 2.85
CA TYR A 34 8.73 5.93 3.32
C TYR A 34 8.66 6.06 4.85
N PRO A 35 9.80 6.09 5.57
CA PRO A 35 9.82 6.08 7.03
C PRO A 35 8.94 7.15 7.69
N GLY A 36 8.91 8.36 7.14
CA GLY A 36 8.10 9.47 7.67
C GLY A 36 6.60 9.17 7.71
N PHE A 37 6.08 8.30 6.83
CA PHE A 37 4.67 7.91 6.82
C PHE A 37 4.26 7.27 8.15
N CYS A 38 5.08 6.37 8.70
CA CYS A 38 4.75 5.63 9.91
C CYS A 38 4.60 6.58 11.12
N THR A 39 5.43 7.62 11.19
CA THR A 39 5.35 8.64 12.24
C THR A 39 4.05 9.42 12.19
N GLY A 40 3.75 10.04 11.04
CA GLY A 40 2.54 10.85 10.86
C GLY A 40 1.26 10.03 10.99
N TRP A 41 1.21 8.88 10.31
CA TRP A 41 0.02 8.03 10.35
C TRP A 41 -0.27 7.48 11.75
N SER A 42 0.76 7.12 12.51
CA SER A 42 0.61 6.69 13.92
C SER A 42 0.00 7.79 14.79
N ALA A 43 0.39 9.06 14.59
CA ALA A 43 -0.18 10.19 15.30
C ALA A 43 -1.67 10.38 14.97
N LEU A 44 -2.05 10.29 13.68
CA LEU A 44 -3.45 10.38 13.26
C LEU A 44 -4.32 9.26 13.86
N VAL A 45 -3.81 8.02 13.88
CA VAL A 45 -4.49 6.88 14.51
C VAL A 45 -4.68 7.10 16.01
N LYS A 46 -3.62 7.52 16.72
CA LYS A 46 -3.68 7.80 18.17
C LYS A 46 -4.62 8.97 18.51
N ALA A 47 -4.72 9.95 17.62
CA ALA A 47 -5.68 11.06 17.73
C ALA A 47 -7.13 10.63 17.47
N GLY A 48 -7.38 9.38 17.07
CA GLY A 48 -8.71 8.88 16.75
C GLY A 48 -9.25 9.37 15.41
N LEU A 49 -8.42 10.00 14.57
CA LEU A 49 -8.83 10.61 13.31
C LEU A 49 -9.11 9.59 12.20
N THR A 50 -8.74 8.33 12.40
CA THR A 50 -9.03 7.21 11.48
C THR A 50 -10.27 6.41 11.89
N ARG A 51 -11.05 6.90 12.86
CA ARG A 51 -12.26 6.24 13.35
C ARG A 51 -13.48 6.60 12.50
N ASP A 52 -14.26 5.58 12.16
CA ASP A 52 -15.51 5.67 11.40
C ASP A 52 -16.75 5.35 12.26
N ASP A 53 -16.56 5.12 13.56
CA ASP A 53 -17.59 4.68 14.50
C ASP A 53 -18.24 5.81 15.32
N VAL A 54 -17.72 7.04 15.23
CA VAL A 54 -18.24 8.21 15.95
C VAL A 54 -18.32 9.39 14.99
N GLU A 55 -19.50 10.01 14.92
CA GLU A 55 -19.72 11.23 14.15
C GLU A 55 -19.29 12.48 14.91
N ILE A 56 -18.71 13.43 14.18
CA ILE A 56 -18.42 14.78 14.65
C ILE A 56 -19.29 15.78 13.88
N ASP A 57 -19.72 16.84 14.56
CA ASP A 57 -20.36 17.97 13.90
C ASP A 57 -19.30 18.88 13.28
N THR A 58 -19.34 19.01 11.96
CA THR A 58 -18.33 19.76 11.20
C THR A 58 -18.77 21.19 10.86
N ASP A 59 -20.01 21.57 11.18
CA ASP A 59 -20.52 22.90 10.89
C ASP A 59 -19.89 23.92 11.85
N GLY A 60 -19.25 24.95 11.28
CA GLY A 60 -18.44 25.92 12.01
C GLY A 60 -17.08 25.41 12.48
N LEU A 61 -16.74 24.14 12.24
CA LEU A 61 -15.44 23.56 12.58
C LEU A 61 -14.42 23.87 11.46
N SER A 62 -13.29 24.48 11.82
CA SER A 62 -12.18 24.65 10.88
C SER A 62 -11.31 23.40 10.77
N VAL A 63 -10.59 23.23 9.67
CA VAL A 63 -9.60 22.16 9.49
C VAL A 63 -8.54 22.20 10.60
N SER A 64 -8.09 23.40 10.97
CA SER A 64 -7.17 23.60 12.10
C SER A 64 -7.75 23.09 13.42
N ALA A 65 -8.99 23.49 13.75
CA ALA A 65 -9.66 23.05 14.97
C ALA A 65 -9.91 21.54 14.98
N PHE A 66 -10.24 20.95 13.83
CA PHE A 66 -10.39 19.50 13.69
C PHE A 66 -9.13 18.73 14.14
N PHE A 67 -7.96 19.12 13.64
CA PHE A 67 -6.70 18.49 14.06
C PHE A 67 -6.32 18.81 15.51
N GLN A 68 -6.37 20.09 15.90
CA GLN A 68 -5.93 20.52 17.23
C GLN A 68 -6.80 19.95 18.35
N ASN A 69 -8.13 19.92 18.17
CA ASN A 69 -9.03 19.34 19.16
C ASN A 69 -8.79 17.84 19.33
N ALA A 70 -8.59 17.10 18.24
CA ALA A 70 -8.32 15.66 18.29
C ALA A 70 -6.98 15.35 18.98
N PHE A 71 -5.92 16.10 18.65
CA PHE A 71 -4.62 15.94 19.29
C PHE A 71 -4.67 16.32 20.78
N SER A 72 -5.33 17.41 21.13
CA SER A 72 -5.51 17.83 22.51
C SER A 72 -6.29 16.80 23.33
N ALA A 73 -7.40 16.28 22.80
CA ALA A 73 -8.21 15.24 23.45
C ALA A 73 -7.44 13.93 23.67
N ALA A 74 -6.52 13.60 22.76
CA ALA A 74 -5.65 12.43 22.86
C ALA A 74 -4.37 12.67 23.69
N GLY A 75 -4.14 13.88 24.20
CA GLY A 75 -2.92 14.24 24.92
C GLY A 75 -1.66 14.21 24.05
N LEU A 76 -1.80 14.41 22.74
CA LEU A 76 -0.70 14.38 21.78
C LEU A 76 -0.13 15.78 21.56
N ALA A 77 1.19 15.86 21.44
CA ALA A 77 1.92 17.05 21.04
C ALA A 77 2.64 16.82 19.71
N LEU A 78 2.93 17.91 18.98
CA LEU A 78 3.82 17.86 17.82
C LEU A 78 5.27 17.85 18.32
N ASP A 79 5.70 16.69 18.83
CA ASP A 79 6.92 16.51 19.62
C ASP A 79 8.22 16.42 18.81
N ASN A 80 8.14 16.36 17.48
CA ASN A 80 9.31 16.31 16.60
C ASN A 80 9.10 17.11 15.31
N PRO A 81 10.18 17.62 14.68
CA PRO A 81 10.09 18.46 13.48
C PRO A 81 9.40 17.80 12.30
N SER A 82 9.59 16.48 12.11
CA SER A 82 8.99 15.76 10.98
C SER A 82 7.47 15.69 11.11
N LEU A 83 6.96 15.39 12.30
CA LEU A 83 5.52 15.42 12.57
C LEU A 83 4.95 16.83 12.47
N GLN A 84 5.68 17.85 12.93
CA GLN A 84 5.26 19.25 12.80
C GLN A 84 5.05 19.63 11.33
N GLU A 85 6.04 19.35 10.48
CA GLU A 85 5.96 19.62 9.04
C GLU A 85 4.79 18.87 8.38
N GLN A 86 4.61 17.60 8.71
CA GLN A 86 3.50 16.79 8.18
C GLN A 86 2.14 17.34 8.57
N MET A 87 1.93 17.71 9.84
CA MET A 87 0.65 18.25 10.30
C MET A 87 0.40 19.65 9.73
N LEU A 88 1.42 20.50 9.62
CA LEU A 88 1.31 21.79 8.94
C LEU A 88 0.87 21.62 7.49
N TYR A 89 1.48 20.67 6.76
CA TYR A 89 1.10 20.34 5.39
C TYR A 89 -0.35 19.88 5.26
N LEU A 90 -0.84 19.05 6.19
CA LEU A 90 -2.23 18.59 6.19
C LEU A 90 -3.24 19.71 6.50
N GLY A 91 -2.83 20.72 7.28
CA GLY A 91 -3.67 21.89 7.57
C GLY A 91 -3.80 22.21 9.05
N TRP A 92 -2.78 21.95 9.87
CA TRP A 92 -2.76 22.31 11.29
C TRP A 92 -3.13 23.77 11.58
N GLU A 93 -2.83 24.67 10.65
CA GLU A 93 -3.13 26.11 10.71
C GLU A 93 -4.18 26.56 9.69
N ASN A 94 -4.88 25.63 9.03
CA ASN A 94 -5.84 25.96 7.99
C ASN A 94 -7.17 26.48 8.60
N PRO A 95 -7.55 27.75 8.40
CA PRO A 95 -8.77 28.32 8.99
C PRO A 95 -10.04 27.97 8.21
N ALA A 96 -9.96 27.29 7.07
CA ALA A 96 -11.12 26.94 6.25
C ALA A 96 -12.11 26.08 7.04
N LEU A 97 -13.40 26.44 6.94
CA LEU A 97 -14.50 25.70 7.56
C LEU A 97 -14.82 24.45 6.76
N ILE A 98 -15.12 23.35 7.46
CA ILE A 98 -15.48 22.07 6.85
C ILE A 98 -16.95 22.12 6.37
N ASN A 99 -17.89 22.48 7.25
CA ASN A 99 -19.31 22.71 6.94
C ASN A 99 -19.97 21.60 6.09
N ARG A 100 -19.91 20.36 6.58
CA ARG A 100 -20.48 19.17 5.93
C ARG A 100 -21.52 18.46 6.81
N GLY A 101 -22.00 19.10 7.87
CA GLY A 101 -22.87 18.47 8.87
C GLY A 101 -22.16 17.39 9.68
N LYS A 102 -22.91 16.36 10.08
CA LYS A 102 -22.38 15.25 10.90
C LYS A 102 -21.76 14.17 10.03
N MET A 103 -20.54 13.79 10.35
CA MET A 103 -19.82 12.73 9.65
C MET A 103 -18.70 12.14 10.51
N PRO A 104 -18.24 10.91 10.24
CA PRO A 104 -17.13 10.34 10.99
C PRO A 104 -15.81 11.07 10.76
N ALA A 105 -14.94 11.09 11.77
CA ALA A 105 -13.63 11.72 11.68
C ALA A 105 -12.78 11.15 10.53
N ALA A 106 -12.87 9.84 10.26
CA ALA A 106 -12.20 9.21 9.14
C ALA A 106 -12.60 9.81 7.78
N ILE A 107 -13.87 10.21 7.60
CA ILE A 107 -14.33 10.79 6.33
C ILE A 107 -13.83 12.23 6.18
N VAL A 108 -13.80 13.01 7.28
CA VAL A 108 -13.19 14.34 7.26
C VAL A 108 -11.71 14.25 6.94
N LEU A 109 -11.00 13.33 7.59
CA LEU A 109 -9.59 13.09 7.32
C LEU A 109 -9.40 12.68 5.85
N GLN A 110 -10.17 11.72 5.34
CA GLN A 110 -10.09 11.29 3.94
C GLN A 110 -10.21 12.48 2.97
N GLN A 111 -11.19 13.36 3.15
CA GLN A 111 -11.38 14.52 2.28
C GLN A 111 -10.17 15.47 2.30
N ILE A 112 -9.60 15.72 3.48
CA ILE A 112 -8.38 16.52 3.61
C ILE A 112 -7.21 15.83 2.89
N LEU A 113 -7.06 14.52 3.04
CA LEU A 113 -5.98 13.76 2.40
C LEU A 113 -6.16 13.69 0.88
N GLU A 114 -7.38 13.53 0.38
CA GLU A 114 -7.68 13.52 -1.06
C GLU A 114 -7.41 14.88 -1.72
N ASP A 115 -7.52 15.99 -0.99
CA ASP A 115 -7.10 17.31 -1.49
C ASP A 115 -5.57 17.46 -1.44
N ARG A 116 -4.96 17.08 -0.31
CA ARG A 116 -3.52 17.31 -0.08
C ARG A 116 -2.60 16.35 -0.80
N TRP A 117 -2.98 15.09 -0.98
CA TRP A 117 -2.11 14.02 -1.51
C TRP A 117 -2.34 13.73 -3.00
N GLN A 118 -2.87 14.69 -3.76
CA GLN A 118 -3.02 14.54 -5.20
C GLN A 118 -1.66 14.54 -5.88
N LEU A 119 -1.52 13.66 -6.88
CA LEU A 119 -0.42 13.74 -7.82
C LEU A 119 -0.62 14.97 -8.69
N SER A 120 0.37 15.84 -8.75
CA SER A 120 0.44 16.91 -9.75
C SER A 120 0.58 16.29 -11.15
N PRO A 121 0.19 16.98 -12.24
CA PRO A 121 0.17 16.39 -13.58
C PRO A 121 1.48 15.72 -14.04
N THR A 122 2.63 16.19 -13.54
CA THR A 122 3.96 15.65 -13.88
C THR A 122 4.55 14.70 -12.83
N ASP A 123 3.85 14.50 -11.71
CA ASP A 123 4.30 13.59 -10.66
C ASP A 123 4.21 12.15 -11.14
N LYS A 124 5.09 11.31 -10.60
CA LYS A 124 5.18 9.89 -10.95
C LYS A 124 5.06 9.06 -9.69
N ASP A 125 4.24 8.01 -9.73
CA ASP A 125 4.21 7.01 -8.68
C ASP A 125 5.25 5.90 -8.94
N MET A 126 5.37 5.01 -7.97
CA MET A 126 6.24 3.85 -8.05
C MET A 126 5.65 2.68 -7.28
N VAL A 127 5.65 1.51 -7.91
CA VAL A 127 5.34 0.23 -7.26
C VAL A 127 6.66 -0.48 -7.01
N VAL A 128 6.88 -0.87 -5.75
CA VAL A 128 8.01 -1.69 -5.33
C VAL A 128 7.45 -2.95 -4.66
N MET A 129 7.85 -4.12 -5.14
CA MET A 129 7.54 -5.40 -4.51
C MET A 129 8.84 -6.19 -4.36
N VAL A 130 9.02 -6.78 -3.19
CA VAL A 130 10.19 -7.59 -2.87
C VAL A 130 9.71 -8.90 -2.26
N HIS A 131 10.24 -10.01 -2.74
CA HIS A 131 10.15 -11.30 -2.09
C HIS A 131 11.56 -11.70 -1.65
N GLU A 132 11.69 -12.13 -0.40
CA GLU A 132 12.91 -12.66 0.18
C GLU A 132 12.61 -14.07 0.66
N ILE A 133 13.31 -15.04 0.09
CA ILE A 133 13.07 -16.46 0.33
C ILE A 133 14.38 -17.09 0.78
N GLU A 134 14.43 -17.46 2.06
CA GLU A 134 15.53 -18.26 2.61
C GLU A 134 15.19 -19.75 2.53
N TYR A 135 16.14 -20.54 2.05
CA TYR A 135 15.95 -21.99 1.90
C TYR A 135 17.25 -22.78 2.02
N VAL A 136 17.10 -24.09 2.27
CA VAL A 136 18.21 -25.05 2.31
C VAL A 136 18.16 -25.92 1.06
N LEU A 137 19.27 -25.97 0.32
CA LEU A 137 19.44 -26.85 -0.84
C LEU A 137 20.73 -27.65 -0.69
N ALA A 138 20.62 -28.99 -0.69
CA ALA A 138 21.74 -29.90 -0.47
C ALA A 138 22.60 -29.55 0.78
N GLY A 139 21.94 -29.17 1.87
CA GLY A 139 22.59 -28.82 3.15
C GLY A 139 23.22 -27.43 3.20
N LYS A 140 23.13 -26.62 2.15
CA LYS A 140 23.62 -25.23 2.12
C LYS A 140 22.45 -24.25 2.15
N LYS A 141 22.61 -23.13 2.86
CA LYS A 141 21.60 -22.08 2.94
C LYS A 141 21.77 -21.08 1.80
N TYR A 142 20.63 -20.62 1.29
CA TYR A 142 20.54 -19.64 0.21
C TYR A 142 19.48 -18.60 0.56
N LEU A 143 19.68 -17.39 0.03
CA LEU A 143 18.69 -16.33 -0.03
C LEU A 143 18.46 -15.99 -1.49
N THR A 144 17.22 -16.14 -1.95
CA THR A 144 16.75 -15.61 -3.21
C THR A 144 15.92 -14.36 -2.95
N THR A 145 16.23 -13.29 -3.66
CA THR A 145 15.45 -12.06 -3.67
C THR A 145 14.84 -11.87 -5.05
N SER A 146 13.53 -11.65 -5.12
CA SER A 146 12.79 -11.34 -6.35
C SER A 146 12.19 -9.94 -6.22
N GLN A 147 12.60 -9.01 -7.09
CA GLN A 147 12.28 -7.59 -6.99
C GLN A 147 11.55 -7.07 -8.21
N LEU A 148 10.44 -6.37 -8.00
CA LEU A 148 9.72 -5.62 -9.03
C LEU A 148 9.78 -4.13 -8.68
N VAL A 149 10.26 -3.32 -9.62
CA VAL A 149 10.21 -1.85 -9.53
C VAL A 149 9.60 -1.31 -10.80
N VAL A 150 8.40 -0.74 -10.71
CA VAL A 150 7.70 -0.10 -11.83
C VAL A 150 7.49 1.36 -11.48
N LYS A 151 7.85 2.26 -12.39
CA LYS A 151 7.60 3.70 -12.26
C LYS A 151 6.52 4.12 -13.23
N GLY A 152 5.61 4.97 -12.76
CA GLY A 152 4.62 5.62 -13.61
C GLY A 152 5.27 6.62 -14.54
N GLU A 153 4.50 7.07 -15.53
CA GLU A 153 4.95 8.07 -16.49
C GLU A 153 4.52 9.47 -16.07
N ASP A 154 3.29 9.60 -15.55
CA ASP A 154 2.65 10.82 -15.07
C ASP A 154 1.47 10.48 -14.13
N ALA A 155 0.68 11.48 -13.73
CA ALA A 155 -0.46 11.32 -12.82
C ALA A 155 -1.63 10.47 -13.39
N LEU A 156 -1.70 10.28 -14.70
CA LEU A 156 -2.73 9.47 -15.37
C LEU A 156 -2.21 8.04 -15.63
N HIS A 157 -1.00 7.92 -16.14
CA HIS A 157 -0.34 6.67 -16.50
C HIS A 157 0.56 6.17 -15.36
N THR A 158 -0.09 5.81 -14.25
CA THR A 158 0.58 5.39 -13.01
C THR A 158 1.08 3.94 -13.08
N ALA A 159 2.17 3.64 -12.36
CA ALA A 159 2.63 2.28 -12.11
C ALA A 159 1.54 1.44 -11.44
N MET A 160 0.78 2.00 -10.50
CA MET A 160 -0.36 1.32 -9.88
C MET A 160 -1.42 0.91 -10.92
N ALA A 161 -1.88 1.84 -11.77
CA ALA A 161 -2.85 1.53 -12.81
C ALA A 161 -2.33 0.47 -13.77
N LYS A 162 -1.06 0.55 -14.16
CA LYS A 162 -0.41 -0.42 -15.04
C LYS A 162 -0.35 -1.82 -14.39
N THR A 163 0.17 -1.90 -13.17
CA THR A 163 0.39 -3.17 -12.44
C THR A 163 -0.88 -3.83 -11.91
N VAL A 164 -2.01 -3.10 -11.84
CA VAL A 164 -3.32 -3.67 -11.46
C VAL A 164 -4.19 -3.95 -12.69
N GLY A 165 -4.26 -3.00 -13.62
CA GLY A 165 -5.11 -3.08 -14.79
C GLY A 165 -4.63 -4.11 -15.81
N LEU A 166 -3.31 -4.19 -16.08
CA LEU A 166 -2.77 -5.13 -17.07
C LEU A 166 -2.97 -6.60 -16.68
N PRO A 167 -2.69 -7.06 -15.45
CA PRO A 167 -2.98 -8.45 -15.08
C PRO A 167 -4.45 -8.83 -15.29
N LEU A 168 -5.39 -7.94 -14.95
CA LEU A 168 -6.81 -8.15 -15.18
C LEU A 168 -7.14 -8.22 -16.67
N GLY A 169 -6.67 -7.27 -17.48
CA GLY A 169 -6.92 -7.23 -18.91
C GLY A 169 -6.32 -8.43 -19.65
N ILE A 170 -5.10 -8.83 -19.29
CA ILE A 170 -4.43 -10.03 -19.81
C ILE A 170 -5.22 -11.28 -19.44
N ALA A 171 -5.64 -11.43 -18.17
CA ALA A 171 -6.41 -12.57 -17.74
C ALA A 171 -7.76 -12.67 -18.47
N ALA A 172 -8.48 -11.54 -18.61
CA ALA A 172 -9.74 -11.48 -19.35
C ALA A 172 -9.53 -11.88 -20.83
N ARG A 173 -8.48 -11.38 -21.48
CA ARG A 173 -8.13 -11.76 -22.85
C ARG A 173 -7.86 -13.26 -22.98
N LEU A 174 -7.02 -13.83 -22.12
CA LEU A 174 -6.68 -15.26 -22.14
C LEU A 174 -7.94 -16.15 -21.94
N GLN A 175 -8.86 -15.72 -21.07
CA GLN A 175 -10.13 -16.40 -20.86
C GLN A 175 -11.02 -16.38 -22.11
N ILE A 176 -11.13 -15.23 -22.80
CA ILE A 176 -11.93 -15.07 -24.03
C ILE A 176 -11.34 -15.88 -25.19
N GLU A 177 -10.01 -15.93 -25.29
CA GLU A 177 -9.28 -16.73 -26.27
C GLU A 177 -9.34 -18.25 -26.02
N GLY A 178 -9.98 -18.68 -24.92
CA GLY A 178 -10.10 -20.09 -24.56
C GLY A 178 -8.77 -20.74 -24.17
N LYS A 179 -7.79 -19.95 -23.67
CA LYS A 179 -6.48 -20.45 -23.23
C LYS A 179 -6.55 -21.24 -21.93
N TRP A 180 -7.68 -21.16 -21.20
CA TRP A 180 -7.91 -21.89 -19.96
C TRP A 180 -9.07 -22.88 -20.07
N GLN A 181 -8.82 -24.10 -19.59
CA GLN A 181 -9.85 -25.13 -19.45
C GLN A 181 -10.44 -25.18 -18.03
N LEU A 182 -9.81 -24.49 -17.08
CA LEU A 182 -10.24 -24.40 -15.69
C LEU A 182 -11.70 -23.90 -15.58
N LYS A 183 -12.47 -24.53 -14.69
CA LYS A 183 -13.86 -24.15 -14.37
C LYS A 183 -13.98 -23.89 -12.88
N GLY A 184 -14.92 -23.04 -12.49
CA GLY A 184 -15.15 -22.64 -11.10
C GLY A 184 -14.39 -21.37 -10.71
N LEU A 185 -14.40 -21.07 -9.42
CA LEU A 185 -13.75 -19.90 -8.83
C LEU A 185 -12.30 -20.23 -8.50
N HIS A 186 -11.36 -19.48 -9.08
CA HIS A 186 -9.92 -19.66 -8.87
C HIS A 186 -9.25 -18.34 -8.49
N ILE A 187 -8.20 -18.45 -7.68
CA ILE A 187 -7.21 -17.40 -7.43
C ILE A 187 -5.92 -17.73 -8.22
N PRO A 188 -5.03 -16.77 -8.50
CA PRO A 188 -3.90 -16.95 -9.42
C PRO A 188 -2.71 -17.70 -8.80
N VAL A 189 -2.97 -18.84 -8.15
CA VAL A 189 -1.95 -19.73 -7.54
C VAL A 189 -1.66 -20.97 -8.40
N LEU A 190 -2.43 -21.16 -9.47
CA LEU A 190 -2.25 -22.28 -10.40
C LEU A 190 -1.30 -21.89 -11.55
N PRO A 191 -0.32 -22.74 -11.92
CA PRO A 191 0.59 -22.48 -13.04
C PRO A 191 -0.13 -22.14 -14.34
N ASP A 192 -1.22 -22.85 -14.63
CA ASP A 192 -2.07 -22.61 -15.79
C ASP A 192 -2.54 -21.16 -15.88
N ILE A 193 -2.73 -20.49 -14.73
CA ILE A 193 -3.11 -19.07 -14.66
C ILE A 193 -1.88 -18.18 -14.69
N TYR A 194 -0.96 -18.33 -13.73
CA TYR A 194 0.10 -17.33 -13.56
C TYR A 194 1.17 -17.39 -14.66
N THR A 195 1.49 -18.56 -15.23
CA THR A 195 2.54 -18.68 -16.26
C THR A 195 2.24 -17.87 -17.52
N PRO A 196 1.08 -18.01 -18.18
CA PRO A 196 0.77 -17.19 -19.37
C PRO A 196 0.55 -15.71 -19.02
N VAL A 197 0.07 -15.40 -17.82
CA VAL A 197 -0.11 -14.00 -17.37
C VAL A 197 1.24 -13.33 -17.16
N LEU A 198 2.18 -13.96 -16.46
CA LEU A 198 3.54 -13.43 -16.24
C LEU A 198 4.29 -13.24 -17.56
N ALA A 199 4.20 -14.19 -18.49
CA ALA A 199 4.83 -14.07 -19.81
C ALA A 199 4.29 -12.87 -20.62
N ALA A 200 2.99 -12.58 -20.52
CA ALA A 200 2.40 -11.40 -21.15
C ALA A 200 2.76 -10.10 -20.41
N LEU A 201 2.85 -10.12 -19.08
CA LEU A 201 3.28 -8.96 -18.28
C LEU A 201 4.74 -8.58 -18.56
N GLU A 202 5.62 -9.56 -18.79
CA GLU A 202 7.00 -9.32 -19.17
C GLU A 202 7.12 -8.52 -20.47
N GLN A 203 6.25 -8.80 -21.46
CA GLN A 203 6.18 -8.04 -22.72
C GLN A 203 5.75 -6.58 -22.51
N GLU A 204 5.01 -6.31 -21.43
CA GLU A 204 4.61 -4.96 -21.01
C GLU A 204 5.66 -4.29 -20.10
N GLY A 205 6.82 -4.91 -19.93
CA GLY A 205 7.91 -4.42 -19.07
C GLY A 205 7.65 -4.60 -17.57
N ILE A 206 6.70 -5.45 -17.18
CA ILE A 206 6.44 -5.80 -15.78
C ILE A 206 7.07 -7.18 -15.53
N GLN A 207 8.25 -7.17 -14.91
CA GLN A 207 8.98 -8.39 -14.59
C GLN A 207 9.72 -8.26 -13.27
N PHE A 208 9.87 -9.38 -12.59
CA PHE A 208 10.71 -9.47 -11.42
C PHE A 208 12.16 -9.72 -11.83
N VAL A 209 13.09 -9.09 -11.12
CA VAL A 209 14.52 -9.35 -11.22
C VAL A 209 14.94 -10.19 -10.03
N GLU A 210 15.51 -11.36 -10.31
CA GLU A 210 15.90 -12.33 -9.29
C GLU A 210 17.41 -12.38 -9.07
N SER A 211 17.80 -12.54 -7.82
CA SER A 211 19.19 -12.74 -7.43
C SER A 211 19.27 -13.76 -6.29
N THR A 212 20.20 -14.70 -6.40
CA THR A 212 20.43 -15.73 -5.39
C THR A 212 21.85 -15.67 -4.87
N LYS A 213 22.02 -15.73 -3.54
CA LYS A 213 23.33 -15.83 -2.88
C LYS A 213 23.33 -16.90 -1.80
N ALA A 214 24.48 -17.51 -1.54
CA ALA A 214 24.67 -18.35 -0.37
C ALA A 214 24.74 -17.48 0.90
N ILE A 215 24.20 -17.98 2.01
CA ILE A 215 24.21 -17.33 3.33
C ILE A 215 24.64 -18.28 4.45
#